data_AF-A0A356W4E0-F1
#
_entry.id   AF-A0A356W4E0-F1
#
_cell.length_a   1.000
_cell.length_b   1.000
_cell.length_c   1.000
_cell.angle_alpha   90.00
_cell.angle_beta   90.00
_cell.angle_gamma   90.00
#
_symmetry.space_group_name_H-M   'P 1'
#
loop_
_entity.id
_entity.type
_entity.pdbx_description
1 polymer ?
#
loop_
_entity_poly.entity_id
_entity_poly.type
_entity_poly.pdbx_seq_one_letter_code
_entity_poly.pdbx_strand_id
1 'polypeptide(L)'
;MAKRTLEITDFSSPLKRAFTISRGAKTSAETILVTIRQDGAIGRGECVPYPRYSETQPGVRAAIGEMRAQIEDGLSRDALQDAMPAGAARCAVDCA
;
A
#
# COMPACT_ATOMS: atom_id res chain seq x y z
N MET A 1 -26.21 -2.44 -0.68
CA MET A 1 -24.95 -2.48 0.10
C MET A 1 -24.14 -1.26 -0.28
N ALA A 2 -23.60 -0.50 0.67
CA ALA A 2 -22.83 0.68 0.31
C ALA A 2 -21.55 0.28 -0.41
N LYS A 3 -21.26 0.98 -1.50
CA LYS A 3 -20.12 0.70 -2.35
C LYS A 3 -18.83 1.09 -1.60
N ARG A 4 -17.94 0.13 -1.37
CA ARG A 4 -16.60 0.40 -0.85
C ARG A 4 -15.80 1.09 -1.96
N THR A 5 -14.97 2.08 -1.61
CA THR A 5 -14.11 2.79 -2.57
C THR A 5 -12.65 2.72 -2.16
N LEU A 6 -11.77 2.49 -3.13
CA LEU A 6 -10.32 2.41 -2.93
C LEU A 6 -9.61 3.65 -3.51
N GLU A 7 -8.75 4.28 -2.73
CA GLU A 7 -7.87 5.37 -3.16
C GLU A 7 -6.42 4.98 -2.90
N ILE A 8 -5.54 5.27 -3.87
CA ILE A 8 -4.11 4.93 -3.81
C ILE A 8 -3.30 6.21 -4.08
N THR A 9 -2.57 6.67 -3.07
CA THR A 9 -1.83 7.93 -3.12
C THR A 9 -0.36 7.69 -2.85
N ASP A 10 0.50 8.13 -3.77
CA ASP A 10 1.94 8.06 -3.59
C ASP A 10 2.39 9.29 -2.79
N PHE A 11 3.26 9.09 -1.81
CA PHE A 11 3.84 10.16 -1.02
C PHE A 11 5.37 10.12 -1.07
N SER A 12 5.99 11.27 -1.30
CA SER A 12 7.43 11.47 -1.12
C SER A 12 7.63 12.42 0.06
N SER A 13 8.18 11.90 1.15
CA SER A 13 8.45 12.66 2.37
C SER A 13 9.94 12.90 2.54
N PRO A 14 10.42 14.16 2.57
CA PRO A 14 11.84 14.43 2.77
C PRO A 14 12.28 14.02 4.19
N LEU A 15 13.44 13.37 4.28
CA LEU A 15 14.03 13.02 5.55
C LEU A 15 14.83 14.21 6.11
N LYS A 16 14.77 14.41 7.43
CA LYS A 16 15.52 15.49 8.12
C LYS A 16 17.03 15.46 7.84
N ARG A 17 17.57 14.27 7.57
CA ARG A 17 18.96 14.01 7.16
C ARG A 17 18.99 12.71 6.36
N ALA A 18 20.04 12.51 5.57
CA ALA A 18 20.23 11.25 4.84
C ALA A 18 20.20 10.05 5.81
N PHE A 19 19.31 9.09 5.54
CA PHE A 19 19.24 7.82 6.26
C PHE A 19 20.10 6.79 5.53
N THR A 20 21.20 6.39 6.15
CA THR A 20 22.24 5.56 5.52
C THR A 20 22.34 4.20 6.19
N ILE A 21 22.38 3.16 5.36
CA ILE A 21 22.69 1.78 5.74
C ILE A 21 23.83 1.28 4.84
N SER A 22 24.37 0.08 5.09
CA SER A 22 25.49 -0.48 4.30
C SER A 22 25.25 -0.58 2.79
N ARG A 23 23.99 -0.55 2.35
CA ARG A 23 23.57 -0.64 0.94
C ARG A 23 23.31 0.71 0.26
N GLY A 24 23.46 1.82 0.97
CA GLY A 24 23.26 3.16 0.43
C GLY A 24 22.52 4.11 1.37
N ALA A 25 22.27 5.31 0.87
CA ALA A 25 21.59 6.38 1.59
C ALA A 25 20.28 6.77 0.89
N LYS A 26 19.25 7.08 1.67
CA LYS A 26 18.01 7.71 1.21
C LYS A 26 17.89 9.12 1.78
N THR A 27 17.37 10.05 0.98
CA THR A 27 17.06 11.42 1.38
C THR A 27 15.55 11.67 1.49
N SER A 28 14.73 10.78 0.93
CA SER A 28 13.27 10.77 1.06
C SER A 28 12.76 9.37 1.42
N ALA A 29 11.58 9.32 2.02
CA ALA A 29 10.76 8.13 2.16
C ALA A 29 9.68 8.16 1.07
N GLU A 30 9.76 7.22 0.15
CA GLU A 30 8.76 6.98 -0.89
C GLU A 30 7.76 5.95 -0.35
N THR A 31 6.53 6.37 -0.11
CA THR A 31 5.48 5.54 0.49
C THR A 31 4.22 5.53 -0.39
N ILE A 32 3.33 4.58 -0.11
CA ILE A 32 2.03 4.48 -0.76
C ILE A 32 0.98 4.37 0.35
N LEU A 33 0.03 5.31 0.35
CA LEU A 33 -1.13 5.31 1.22
C LEU A 33 -2.32 4.69 0.48
N VAL A 34 -2.89 3.65 1.07
CA VAL A 34 -4.18 3.07 0.70
C VAL A 34 -5.25 3.64 1.62
N THR A 35 -6.32 4.17 1.03
CA THR A 35 -7.50 4.61 1.77
C THR A 35 -8.72 3.83 1.27
N ILE A 36 -9.41 3.17 2.19
CA ILE A 36 -10.65 2.42 1.92
C ILE A 36 -11.80 3.11 2.64
N ARG A 37 -12.90 3.40 1.91
CA ARG A 37 -14.09 4.03 2.50
C ARG A 37 -15.31 3.15 2.30
N GLN A 38 -16.10 2.97 3.34
CA GLN A 38 -17.35 2.20 3.32
C GLN A 38 -18.28 2.72 4.43
N ASP A 39 -19.56 2.94 4.11
CA ASP A 39 -20.60 3.28 5.10
C ASP A 39 -20.25 4.46 6.03
N GLY A 40 -19.50 5.45 5.53
CA GLY A 40 -19.03 6.60 6.30
C GLY A 40 -17.77 6.36 7.15
N ALA A 41 -17.30 5.11 7.25
CA ALA A 41 -16.00 4.79 7.85
C ALA A 41 -14.85 4.97 6.84
N ILE A 42 -13.67 5.31 7.35
CA ILE A 42 -12.45 5.50 6.56
C ILE A 42 -11.31 4.73 7.22
N GLY A 43 -10.80 3.74 6.51
CA GLY A 43 -9.61 2.98 6.85
C GLY A 43 -8.39 3.44 6.04
N ARG A 44 -7.21 3.38 6.65
CA ARG A 44 -5.95 3.85 6.06
C ARG A 44 -4.80 2.93 6.41
N GLY A 45 -4.09 2.48 5.40
CA GLY A 45 -2.88 1.67 5.54
C GLY A 45 -1.79 2.21 4.65
N GLU A 46 -0.55 2.20 5.14
CA GLU A 46 0.61 2.73 4.43
C GLU A 46 1.66 1.63 4.28
N CYS A 47 2.38 1.64 3.16
CA CYS A 47 3.53 0.78 2.97
C CYS A 47 4.71 1.53 2.35
N VAL A 48 5.90 0.93 2.50
CA VAL A 48 7.15 1.42 1.90
C VAL A 48 7.68 0.35 0.95
N PRO A 49 7.58 0.54 -0.38
CA PRO A 49 8.17 -0.37 -1.35
C PRO A 49 9.68 -0.53 -1.11
N TYR A 50 10.16 -1.77 -1.03
CA TYR A 50 11.55 -2.05 -0.67
C TYR A 50 12.32 -2.75 -1.82
N PRO A 51 13.24 -2.04 -2.52
CA PRO A 51 13.99 -2.61 -3.66
C PRO A 51 14.81 -3.85 -3.35
N ARG A 52 15.23 -4.02 -2.09
CA ARG A 52 15.94 -5.23 -1.64
C ARG A 52 15.07 -6.49 -1.76
N TYR A 53 13.75 -6.35 -1.74
CA TYR A 53 12.77 -7.42 -1.94
C TYR A 53 12.13 -7.35 -3.33
N SER A 54 12.83 -6.72 -4.29
CA SER A 54 12.38 -6.57 -5.68
C SER A 54 11.10 -5.75 -5.85
N GLU A 55 10.75 -4.93 -4.86
CA GLU A 55 9.60 -4.05 -4.93
C GLU A 55 9.99 -2.67 -5.48
N THR A 56 9.08 -2.10 -6.27
CA THR A 56 9.18 -0.72 -6.78
C THR A 56 7.87 0.01 -6.47
N GLN A 57 7.91 1.33 -6.33
CA GLN A 57 6.69 2.11 -6.08
C GLN A 57 5.64 1.92 -7.20
N PRO A 58 5.98 1.99 -8.50
CA PRO A 58 5.02 1.69 -9.56
C PRO A 58 4.48 0.26 -9.51
N GLY A 59 5.34 -0.72 -9.22
CA GLY A 59 4.93 -2.13 -9.13
C GLY A 59 3.98 -2.40 -7.97
N VAL A 60 4.26 -1.85 -6.79
CA VAL A 60 3.38 -1.97 -5.63
C VAL A 60 2.05 -1.24 -5.87
N ARG A 61 2.07 -0.04 -6.46
CA ARG A 61 0.87 0.71 -6.85
C ARG A 61 0.00 -0.09 -7.82
N ALA A 62 0.62 -0.71 -8.83
CA ALA A 62 -0.07 -1.55 -9.81
C ALA A 62 -0.72 -2.77 -9.15
N ALA A 63 0.01 -3.49 -8.28
CA ALA A 63 -0.51 -4.66 -7.57
C ALA A 63 -1.72 -4.31 -6.67
N ILE A 64 -1.72 -3.15 -6.01
CA ILE A 64 -2.90 -2.68 -5.25
C ILE A 64 -4.05 -2.35 -6.22
N GLY A 65 -3.74 -1.75 -7.37
CA GLY A 65 -4.72 -1.40 -8.41
C GLY A 65 -5.43 -2.61 -9.02
N GLU A 66 -4.72 -3.72 -9.24
CA GLU A 66 -5.28 -4.98 -9.76
C GLU A 66 -6.35 -5.57 -8.82
N MET A 67 -6.20 -5.34 -7.51
CA MET A 67 -7.13 -5.81 -6.48
C MET A 67 -8.37 -4.92 -6.31
N ARG A 68 -8.44 -3.77 -7.01
CA ARG A 68 -9.49 -2.76 -6.83
C ARG A 68 -10.90 -3.36 -6.87
N ALA A 69 -11.21 -4.14 -7.91
CA ALA A 69 -12.55 -4.67 -8.09
C ALA A 69 -12.95 -5.58 -6.92
N GLN A 70 -12.08 -6.49 -6.51
CA GLN A 70 -12.33 -7.40 -5.39
C GLN A 70 -12.46 -6.65 -4.07
N ILE A 71 -11.58 -5.67 -3.82
CA ILE A 71 -11.65 -4.83 -2.62
C ILE A 71 -12.98 -4.08 -2.58
N GLU A 72 -13.35 -3.38 -3.66
CA GLU A 72 -14.59 -2.60 -3.74
C GLU A 72 -15.86 -3.48 -3.67
N ASP A 73 -15.77 -4.75 -4.05
CA ASP A 73 -16.83 -5.77 -3.91
C ASP A 73 -16.89 -6.42 -2.52
N GLY A 74 -16.03 -5.98 -1.59
CA GLY A 74 -16.12 -6.38 -0.18
C GLY A 74 -15.19 -7.51 0.25
N LEU A 75 -14.06 -7.71 -0.43
CA LEU A 75 -13.00 -8.66 -0.03
C LEU A 75 -12.72 -8.57 1.49
N SER A 76 -12.68 -9.72 2.16
CA SER A 76 -12.36 -9.84 3.57
C SER A 76 -10.85 -9.88 3.79
N ARG A 77 -10.39 -9.55 5.00
CA ARG A 77 -8.96 -9.63 5.37
C ARG A 77 -8.40 -11.05 5.30
N ASP A 78 -9.22 -12.06 5.58
CA ASP A 78 -8.80 -13.46 5.47
C ASP A 78 -8.62 -13.85 3.99
N ALA A 79 -9.59 -13.53 3.13
CA ALA A 79 -9.50 -13.81 1.70
C ALA A 79 -8.38 -13.01 1.01
N LEU A 80 -8.02 -11.84 1.54
CA LEU A 80 -6.89 -11.05 1.09
C LEU A 80 -5.56 -11.82 1.21
N GLN A 81 -5.40 -12.68 2.22
CA GLN A 81 -4.16 -13.43 2.42
C GLN A 81 -3.91 -14.45 1.31
N ASP A 82 -4.98 -15.01 0.74
CA ASP A 82 -4.92 -15.94 -0.38
C ASP A 82 -4.83 -15.21 -1.74
N ALA A 83 -5.50 -14.05 -1.84
CA ALA A 83 -5.56 -13.29 -3.09
C ALA A 83 -4.30 -12.46 -3.38
N MET A 84 -3.56 -12.05 -2.34
CA MET A 84 -2.33 -11.28 -2.48
C MET A 84 -1.13 -11.97 -1.81
N PRO A 85 0.03 -12.04 -2.48
CA PRO A 85 1.25 -12.51 -1.83
C PRO A 85 1.70 -11.55 -0.72
N ALA A 86 2.56 -12.04 0.17
CA ALA A 86 3.18 -11.21 1.19
C ALA A 86 4.06 -10.11 0.54
N GLY A 87 3.90 -8.87 0.99
CA GLY A 87 4.65 -7.72 0.47
C GLY A 87 4.03 -6.40 0.90
N ALA A 88 4.64 -5.30 0.46
CA ALA A 88 4.21 -3.93 0.75
C ALA A 88 2.76 -3.68 0.33
N ALA A 89 2.37 -4.16 -0.86
CA ALA A 89 1.02 -4.00 -1.39
C ALA A 89 -0.04 -4.58 -0.44
N ARG A 90 0.13 -5.84 -0.02
CA ARG A 90 -0.77 -6.50 0.92
C ARG A 90 -0.75 -5.82 2.29
N CYS A 91 0.41 -5.40 2.75
CA CYS A 91 0.54 -4.67 4.04
C CYS A 91 -0.30 -3.38 4.05
N ALA A 92 -0.29 -2.59 2.97
CA ALA A 92 -1.09 -1.37 2.91
C ALA A 92 -2.60 -1.67 2.86
N VAL A 93 -3.02 -2.68 2.10
CA VAL A 93 -4.44 -3.05 1.98
C VAL A 93 -4.97 -3.71 3.26
N ASP A 94 -4.20 -4.58 3.90
CA ASP A 94 -4.60 -5.28 5.13
C ASP A 94 -4.75 -4.34 6.34
N CYS A 95 -3.89 -3.32 6.41
CA CYS A 95 -3.95 -2.28 7.43
C CYS A 95 -5.09 -1.27 7.19
N ALA A 96 -5.53 -1.10 5.94
CA ALA A 96 -6.58 -0.14 5.55
C ALA A 96 -7.97 -0.71 5.83
#